data_AF-A0A140D799-F1
#
_entry.id   AF-A0A140D799-F1
#
_cell.length_a   1.000
_cell.length_b   1.000
_cell.length_c   1.000
_cell.angle_alpha   90.00
_cell.angle_beta   90.00
_cell.angle_gamma   90.00
#
_symmetry.space_group_name_H-M   'P 1'
#
loop_
_entity.id
_entity.type
_entity.pdbx_description
1 polymer ?
#
loop_
_entity_poly.entity_id
_entity_poly.type
_entity_poly.pdbx_seq_one_letter_code
_entity_poly.pdbx_strand_id
1 'polypeptide(L)' 'MGKRIFDSISKQAWSEWMKKQTMLVNEKKLNMMNADHRQLLEQEMVNFLFEGKDVHIEGYVPPTE' A
#
# COMPACT_ATOMS: atom_id res chain seq x y z
N MET A 1 7.31 -13.58 -1.33
CA MET A 1 6.53 -12.47 -1.93
C MET A 1 7.41 -11.40 -2.56
N GLY A 2 8.52 -10.97 -1.95
CA GLY A 2 9.37 -9.89 -2.49
C GLY A 2 9.83 -10.02 -3.94
N LYS A 3 10.14 -11.24 -4.42
CA LYS A 3 10.56 -11.47 -5.83
C LYS A 3 9.44 -11.16 -6.84
N ARG A 4 8.18 -11.51 -6.54
CA ARG A 4 7.02 -11.20 -7.39
C ARG A 4 6.71 -9.72 -7.43
N ILE A 5 6.85 -9.03 -6.30
CA ILE A 5 6.68 -7.58 -6.24
C ILE A 5 7.73 -6.92 -7.12
N PHE A 6 9.00 -7.31 -7.00
CA PHE A 6 10.08 -6.71 -7.79
C PHE A 6 9.94 -6.96 -9.31
N ASP A 7 9.49 -8.14 -9.73
CA ASP A 7 9.34 -8.49 -11.15
C ASP A 7 8.04 -7.96 -11.78
N SER A 8 6.98 -7.73 -10.99
CA SER A 8 5.65 -7.32 -11.50
C SER A 8 5.28 -5.88 -11.19
N ILE A 9 5.95 -5.24 -10.23
CA ILE A 9 5.65 -3.88 -9.75
C ILE A 9 6.81 -2.95 -10.11
N SER A 10 6.50 -1.82 -10.73
CA SER A 10 7.50 -0.80 -11.04
C SER A 10 8.02 -0.14 -9.76
N LYS A 11 9.25 0.38 -9.79
CA LYS A 11 9.81 1.20 -8.69
C LYS A 11 8.91 2.38 -8.30
N GLN A 12 8.18 2.95 -9.27
CA GLN A 12 7.22 4.03 -9.02
C GLN A 12 6.02 3.55 -8.19
N ALA A 13 5.38 2.45 -8.59
CA ALA A 13 4.25 1.89 -7.85
C ALA A 13 4.63 1.46 -6.42
N TRP A 14 5.84 0.92 -6.24
CA TRP A 14 6.36 0.62 -4.90
C TRP A 14 6.58 1.88 -4.03
N SER A 15 7.08 2.96 -4.64
CA SER A 15 7.26 4.26 -3.96
C SER A 15 5.92 4.88 -3.55
N GLU A 16 4.90 4.79 -4.41
CA GLU A 16 3.54 5.21 -4.08
C GLU A 16 2.92 4.37 -2.97
N TRP A 17 3.07 3.04 -3.04
CA TRP A 17 2.62 2.16 -1.97
C TRP A 17 3.25 2.53 -0.63
N MET A 18 4.54 2.87 -0.60
CA MET A 18 5.20 3.29 0.63
C MET A 18 4.60 4.57 1.23
N LYS A 19 4.22 5.54 0.38
CA LYS A 19 3.51 6.75 0.82
C LYS A 19 2.12 6.39 1.37
N LYS A 20 1.36 5.57 0.65
CA LYS A 20 0.03 5.10 1.07
C LYS A 20 0.07 4.32 2.37
N GLN A 21 1.03 3.41 2.55
CA GLN A 21 1.24 2.65 3.78
C GLN A 21 1.48 3.59 4.96
N THR A 22 2.33 4.60 4.79
CA THR A 22 2.59 5.59 5.85
C THR A 22 1.32 6.36 6.22
N MET A 23 0.53 6.76 5.24
CA MET A 23 -0.76 7.42 5.48
C MET A 23 -1.76 6.50 6.18
N LEU A 24 -1.93 5.27 5.71
CA LEU A 24 -2.81 4.26 6.32
C LEU A 24 -2.44 4.01 7.78
N VAL A 25 -1.15 3.93 8.09
CA VAL A 25 -0.67 3.75 9.46
C VAL A 25 -1.04 4.95 10.34
N ASN A 26 -0.92 6.17 9.84
CA ASN A 26 -1.25 7.38 10.59
C ASN A 26 -2.77 7.59 10.74
N GLU A 27 -3.53 7.48 9.65
CA GLU A 27 -4.99 7.66 9.60
C GLU A 27 -5.73 6.61 10.43
N LYS A 28 -5.43 5.33 10.20
CA LYS A 28 -6.09 4.22 10.92
C LYS A 28 -5.39 3.89 12.24
N LYS A 29 -4.35 4.64 12.64
CA LYS A 29 -3.50 4.39 13.81
C LYS A 29 -3.08 2.93 13.93
N LEU A 30 -2.62 2.35 12.81
CA LEU A 30 -2.30 0.93 12.72
C LEU A 30 -1.03 0.62 13.50
N ASN A 31 -1.19 -0.22 14.52
CA ASN A 31 -0.07 -0.78 15.24
C ASN A 31 0.57 -1.96 14.49
N MET A 32 1.81 -1.79 14.03
CA MET A 32 2.63 -2.84 13.38
C MET A 32 2.89 -4.07 14.26
N MET A 33 2.69 -3.98 15.57
CA MET A 33 2.79 -5.11 16.49
C MET A 33 1.55 -5.99 16.48
N ASN A 34 0.39 -5.45 16.08
CA ASN A 34 -0.86 -6.20 15.99
C ASN A 34 -0.88 -7.01 14.68
N ALA A 35 -1.18 -8.32 14.79
CA ALA A 35 -1.26 -9.21 13.64
C ALA A 35 -2.40 -8.82 12.68
N ASP A 36 -3.54 -8.38 13.20
CA ASP A 36 -4.70 -8.00 12.39
C ASP A 36 -4.39 -6.77 11.52
N HIS A 37 -3.70 -5.78 12.10
CA HIS A 37 -3.30 -4.58 11.37
C HIS A 37 -2.24 -4.88 10.30
N ARG A 38 -1.33 -5.83 10.55
CA ARG A 38 -0.38 -6.29 9.54
C ARG A 38 -1.08 -6.99 8.38
N GLN A 39 -2.06 -7.86 8.67
CA GLN A 39 -2.86 -8.50 7.63
C GLN A 39 -3.65 -7.47 6.81
N LEU A 40 -4.20 -6.44 7.45
CA LEU A 40 -4.90 -5.37 6.75
C LEU A 40 -3.96 -4.60 5.82
N LEU A 41 -2.77 -4.22 6.30
CA LEU A 41 -1.76 -3.55 5.45
C LEU A 41 -1.32 -4.43 4.28
N GLU A 42 -1.18 -5.73 4.49
CA GLU A 42 -0.77 -6.68 3.45
C GLU A 42 -1.88 -6.89 2.41
N GLN A 43 -3.15 -6.94 2.83
CA GLN A 43 -4.30 -6.96 1.91
C GLN A 43 -4.39 -5.67 1.09
N GLU A 44 -4.28 -4.52 1.72
CA GLU A 44 -4.30 -3.23 1.03
C GLU A 44 -3.12 -3.12 0.04
N MET A 45 -1.95 -3.67 0.39
CA MET A 45 -0.79 -3.75 -0.50
C MET A 45 -1.11 -4.57 -1.74
N VAL A 46 -1.66 -5.77 -1.55
CA VAL A 46 -1.99 -6.69 -2.65
C VAL A 46 -3.09 -6.09 -3.53
N ASN A 47 -4.10 -5.45 -2.94
CA ASN A 47 -5.15 -4.76 -3.67
C ASN A 47 -4.59 -3.61 -4.54
N PHE A 48 -3.71 -2.78 -3.97
CA PHE A 48 -3.12 -1.64 -4.67
C PHE A 48 -2.13 -2.06 -5.76
N LEU A 49 -1.23 -2.99 -5.44
CA LEU A 49 -0.12 -3.35 -6.31
C LEU A 49 -0.48 -4.43 -7.35
N PHE A 50 -1.29 -5.43 -6.99
CA PHE A 50 -1.55 -6.58 -7.86
C PHE A 50 -2.94 -6.59 -8.49
N GLU A 51 -3.99 -6.21 -7.76
CA GLU A 51 -5.34 -6.23 -8.32
C GLU A 51 -5.64 -4.99 -9.17
N GLY A 52 -4.81 -3.95 -9.11
CA GLY A 52 -5.10 -2.66 -9.74
C GLY A 52 -6.41 -2.05 -9.25
N LYS A 53 -6.93 -2.53 -8.11
CA LYS A 53 -8.07 -1.93 -7.46
C LYS A 53 -7.57 -0.64 -6.85
N ASP A 54 -8.23 0.44 -7.23
CA ASP A 54 -7.99 1.75 -6.67
C ASP A 54 -8.24 1.64 -5.15
N VAL A 55 -7.15 1.51 -4.38
CA VAL A 55 -7.23 1.62 -2.92
C VAL A 55 -7.58 3.06 -2.67
N HIS A 56 -8.88 3.30 -2.58
CA HIS A 56 -9.49 4.59 -2.41
C HIS A 56 -9.13 5.07 -1.01
N ILE A 57 -8.06 5.85 -0.93
CA ILE A 57 -7.72 6.61 0.26
C ILE A 57 -8.42 7.93 0.04
N GLU A 58 -9.55 8.14 0.71
CA GLU A 58 -10.30 9.39 0.65
C GLU A 58 -9.32 10.57 0.87
N GLY A 59 -9.15 11.42 -0.16
CA GLY A 59 -8.32 12.61 -0.11
C GLY A 59 -6.91 12.53 -0.71
N TYR A 60 -6.46 11.39 -1.26
CA TYR A 60 -5.11 11.29 -1.86
C TYR A 60 -5.14 11.23 -3.40
N VAL A 61 -4.76 12.34 -4.04
CA VAL A 61 -4.47 12.40 -5.48
C VAL A 61 -2.96 12.23 -5.68
N PRO A 62 -2.47 11.17 -6.36
CA PRO A 62 -1.05 11.03 -6.62
C PRO A 62 -0.59 12.18 -7.56
N PRO A 63 0.60 12.76 -7.31
CA PRO A 63 1.16 13.75 -8.21
C PRO A 63 1.52 13.07 -9.54
N THR A 64 0.86 13.49 -10.61
CA THR A 64 1.29 13.20 -11.99
C THR A 64 2.61 13.95 -12.23
N GLU A 65 3.70 13.21 -12.41
CA GLU A 65 4.86 13.72 -13.17
C GLU A 65 4.49 13.87 -14.65
#